data_AF-A0A3E2N3G6-F1
#
_entry.id   AF-A0A3E2N3G6-F1
#
_cell.length_a   1.000
_cell.length_b   1.000
_cell.length_c   1.000
_cell.angle_alpha   90.00
_cell.angle_beta   90.00
_cell.angle_gamma   90.00
#
_symmetry.space_group_name_H-M   'P 1'
#
loop_
_entity.id
_entity.type
_entity.pdbx_description
1 polymer ?
#
loop_
_entity_poly.entity_id
_entity_poly.type
_entity_poly.pdbx_seq_one_letter_code
_entity_poly.pdbx_strand_id
1 'polypeptide(L)'
;MATKPERKTQRFAVRLTSEQDALIRCAAEVQGTDLTNFAVTTLLGRARDVLADRRLFTLDDAAWTEFQARLDQPVVHKPALEKLFAEPSIFEH
;
A
#
# COMPACT_ATOMS: atom_id res chain seq x y z
N MET A 1 -15.49 5.92 16.18
CA MET A 1 -14.55 5.47 17.22
C MET A 1 -13.15 5.55 16.63
N ALA A 2 -12.28 6.43 17.13
CA ALA A 2 -10.91 6.53 16.64
C ALA A 2 -10.11 5.30 17.12
N THR A 3 -9.62 4.49 16.19
CA THR A 3 -8.74 3.35 16.47
C THR A 3 -7.45 3.87 17.11
N LYS A 4 -7.18 3.43 18.35
CA LYS A 4 -5.94 3.70 19.09
C LYS A 4 -4.74 3.24 18.26
N PRO A 5 -3.62 3.99 18.21
CA PRO A 5 -2.46 3.58 17.44
C PRO A 5 -1.96 2.22 17.94
N GLU A 6 -1.88 1.27 17.00
CA GLU A 6 -1.42 -0.09 17.26
C GLU A 6 0.06 -0.06 17.66
N ARG A 7 0.44 -0.86 18.66
CA ARG A 7 1.83 -0.91 19.13
C ARG A 7 2.70 -1.60 18.08
N LYS A 8 3.79 -0.95 17.68
CA LYS A 8 4.80 -1.55 16.77
C LYS A 8 5.51 -2.71 17.48
N THR A 9 5.18 -3.95 17.15
CA THR A 9 5.73 -5.17 17.78
C THR A 9 6.84 -5.86 16.99
N GLN A 10 6.92 -5.59 15.68
CA GLN A 10 7.86 -6.23 14.77
C GLN A 10 9.17 -5.45 14.65
N ARG A 11 10.29 -6.16 14.51
CA ARG A 11 11.64 -5.57 14.34
C ARG A 11 12.24 -5.99 13.00
N PHE A 12 12.72 -5.02 12.24
CA PHE A 12 13.41 -5.21 10.97
C PHE A 12 14.86 -4.71 11.11
N ALA A 13 15.85 -5.58 10.90
CA ALA A 13 17.27 -5.27 11.07
C ALA A 13 18.01 -5.45 9.75
N VAL A 14 18.73 -4.42 9.31
CA VAL A 14 19.50 -4.40 8.06
C VAL A 14 20.91 -3.92 8.36
N ARG A 15 21.91 -4.51 7.68
CA ARG A 15 23.30 -4.02 7.72
C ARG A 15 23.51 -3.05 6.57
N LEU A 16 24.13 -1.91 6.88
CA LEU A 16 24.46 -0.86 5.92
C LEU A 16 25.96 -0.61 5.94
N THR A 17 26.49 -0.17 4.80
CA THR A 17 27.79 0.50 4.76
C THR A 17 27.69 1.89 5.38
N SER A 18 28.81 2.48 5.77
CA SER A 18 28.84 3.84 6.35
C SER A 18 28.28 4.89 5.38
N GLU A 19 28.54 4.73 4.08
CA GLU A 19 28.03 5.63 3.04
C GLU A 19 26.49 5.55 2.93
N GLN A 20 25.95 4.33 2.95
CA GLN A 20 24.49 4.13 2.93
C GLN A 20 23.81 4.72 4.18
N ASP A 21 24.35 4.49 5.38
CA ASP A 21 23.79 5.06 6.62
C ASP A 21 23.83 6.59 6.60
N ALA A 22 24.95 7.19 6.18
CA ALA A 22 25.09 8.64 6.08
C ALA A 22 24.09 9.25 5.08
N LEU A 23 23.94 8.64 3.90
CA LEU A 23 23.00 9.11 2.88
C LEU A 23 21.55 9.04 3.37
N ILE A 24 21.15 7.94 3.99
CA ILE A 24 19.78 7.75 4.49
C ILE A 24 19.47 8.73 5.62
N ARG A 25 20.42 8.99 6.53
CA ARG A 25 20.25 9.99 7.60
C ARG A 25 20.09 11.40 7.05
N CYS A 26 20.94 11.79 6.10
CA CYS A 26 20.84 13.08 5.43
C CYS A 26 19.47 13.26 4.77
N ALA A 27 18.96 12.24 4.07
CA ALA A 27 17.63 12.29 3.47
C ALA A 27 16.51 12.45 4.52
N ALA A 28 16.59 11.75 5.65
CA ALA A 28 15.64 11.89 6.75
C ALA A 28 15.65 13.31 7.36
N GLU A 29 16.85 13.88 7.54
CA GLU A 29 17.04 15.26 8.03
C GLU A 29 16.44 16.29 7.08
N VAL A 30 16.71 16.18 5.77
CA VAL A 30 16.15 17.07 4.75
C VAL A 30 14.62 17.02 4.72
N GLN A 31 14.03 15.84 4.95
CA GLN A 31 12.59 15.65 5.03
C GLN A 31 11.99 16.02 6.41
N GLY A 32 12.83 16.36 7.40
CA GLY A 32 12.39 16.75 8.74
C GLY A 32 11.75 15.62 9.54
N THR A 33 12.16 14.38 9.32
CA THR A 33 11.65 13.18 10.01
C THR A 33 12.77 12.40 10.68
N ASP A 34 12.43 11.61 11.71
CA ASP A 34 13.40 10.68 12.28
C ASP A 34 13.71 9.52 11.31
N LEU A 35 14.88 8.90 11.50
CA LEU A 35 15.39 7.81 10.65
C LEU A 35 14.44 6.61 10.59
N THR A 36 13.78 6.28 11.70
CA THR A 36 12.88 5.12 11.75
C THR A 36 11.63 5.39 10.93
N ASN A 37 11.03 6.56 11.10
CA ASN A 37 9.84 6.96 10.36
C ASN A 37 10.13 7.16 8.87
N PHE A 38 11.28 7.75 8.52
CA PHE A 38 11.75 7.83 7.13
C PHE A 38 11.87 6.45 6.50
N ALA A 39 12.61 5.53 7.14
CA ALA A 39 12.86 4.21 6.60
C ALA A 39 11.56 3.40 6.44
N VAL A 40 10.70 3.39 7.45
CA VAL A 40 9.42 2.65 7.38
C VAL A 40 8.52 3.20 6.28
N THR A 41 8.40 4.53 6.17
CA THR A 41 7.54 5.17 5.16
C THR A 41 8.04 4.90 3.75
N THR A 42 9.34 5.06 3.52
CA THR A 42 9.99 4.80 2.23
C THR A 42 9.87 3.32 1.83
N LEU A 43 10.14 2.39 2.75
CA LEU A 43 10.00 0.95 2.48
C LEU A 43 8.55 0.56 2.21
N LEU A 44 7.60 1.12 2.95
CA LEU A 44 6.18 0.84 2.75
C LEU A 44 5.68 1.39 1.41
N GLY A 45 6.09 2.59 1.03
CA GLY A 45 5.81 3.17 -0.29
C GLY A 45 6.33 2.25 -1.40
N ARG A 46 7.62 1.89 -1.32
CA ARG A 46 8.23 1.01 -2.32
C ARG A 46 7.58 -0.38 -2.36
N ALA A 47 7.23 -0.95 -1.21
CA ALA A 47 6.54 -2.24 -1.16
C ALA A 47 5.16 -2.17 -1.82
N ARG A 48 4.41 -1.08 -1.61
CA ARG A 48 3.13 -0.84 -2.30
C ARG A 48 3.31 -0.71 -3.79
N ASP A 49 4.30 0.04 -4.25
CA ASP A 49 4.58 0.18 -5.69
C ASP A 49 4.90 -1.18 -6.31
N VAL A 50 5.78 -1.98 -5.68
CA VAL A 50 6.13 -3.33 -6.15
C VAL A 50 4.92 -4.25 -6.21
N LEU A 51 4.02 -4.15 -5.23
CA LEU A 51 2.78 -4.93 -5.21
C LEU A 51 1.74 -4.43 -6.22
N ALA A 52 1.67 -3.12 -6.47
CA ALA A 52 0.77 -2.51 -7.44
C ALA A 52 1.23 -2.76 -8.89
N ASP A 53 2.54 -2.74 -9.12
CA ASP A 53 3.17 -3.13 -10.39
C ASP A 53 3.00 -4.62 -10.71
N ARG A 54 2.48 -5.42 -9.76
CA ARG A 54 2.20 -6.84 -9.97
C ARG A 54 1.03 -7.01 -10.93
N ARG A 55 1.36 -7.27 -12.21
CA ARG A 55 0.38 -7.53 -13.29
C ARG A 55 -0.18 -8.95 -13.29
N LEU A 56 0.39 -9.88 -12.50
CA LEU A 56 -0.02 -11.28 -12.45
C LEU A 56 -0.44 -11.69 -11.04
N PHE A 57 -1.72 -11.99 -10.87
CA PHE A 57 -2.29 -12.58 -9.67
C PHE A 57 -2.38 -14.09 -9.87
N THR A 58 -1.55 -14.83 -9.14
CA THR A 58 -1.60 -16.30 -9.12
C THR A 58 -2.60 -16.73 -8.08
N LEU A 59 -3.65 -17.43 -8.50
CA LEU A 59 -4.66 -18.02 -7.63
C LEU A 59 -4.41 -19.52 -7.55
N ASP A 60 -4.62 -20.12 -6.38
CA ASP A 60 -4.77 -21.56 -6.27
C ASP A 60 -6.16 -22.00 -6.78
N ASP A 61 -6.39 -23.31 -6.90
CA ASP A 61 -7.63 -23.84 -7.50
C ASP A 61 -8.89 -23.41 -6.72
N ALA A 62 -8.78 -23.29 -5.39
CA ALA A 62 -9.89 -22.87 -4.54
C ALA A 62 -10.24 -21.39 -4.77
N ALA A 63 -9.21 -20.52 -4.76
CA ALA A 63 -9.38 -19.10 -5.02
C ALA A 63 -9.81 -18.83 -6.47
N TRP A 64 -9.35 -19.64 -7.44
CA TRP A 64 -9.81 -19.56 -8.83
C TRP A 64 -11.30 -19.88 -8.96
N THR A 65 -11.76 -20.95 -8.30
CA THR A 65 -13.17 -21.33 -8.30
C THR A 65 -14.05 -20.26 -7.67
N GLU A 66 -13.62 -19.69 -6.52
CA GLU A 66 -14.33 -18.58 -5.89
C GLU A 66 -14.38 -17.36 -6.82
N PHE A 67 -13.24 -17.02 -7.43
CA PHE A 67 -13.15 -15.89 -8.34
C PHE A 67 -14.11 -16.02 -9.53
N GLN A 68 -14.16 -17.19 -10.18
CA GLN A 68 -15.10 -17.46 -11.26
C GLN A 68 -16.55 -17.34 -10.79
N ALA A 69 -16.90 -17.92 -9.64
CA ALA A 69 -18.25 -17.82 -9.08
C ALA A 69 -18.67 -16.37 -8.80
N ARG A 70 -17.73 -15.48 -8.44
CA ARG A 70 -18.02 -14.04 -8.27
C ARG A 70 -18.16 -13.31 -9.60
N LEU A 71 -17.41 -13.70 -10.63
CA LEU A 71 -17.54 -13.11 -11.97
C LEU A 71 -18.87 -13.46 -12.63
N ASP A 72 -19.38 -14.67 -12.41
CA ASP A 72 -20.66 -15.13 -12.95
C ASP A 72 -21.88 -14.55 -12.22
N GLN A 73 -21.68 -13.89 -11.07
CA GLN A 73 -22.78 -13.26 -10.35
C GLN A 73 -23.37 -12.10 -11.17
N PRO A 74 -24.70 -12.01 -11.27
CA PRO A 74 -25.34 -10.90 -11.94
C PRO A 74 -24.97 -9.59 -11.24
N VAL A 75 -24.74 -8.54 -12.04
CA VAL A 75 -24.46 -7.22 -11.50
C VAL A 75 -25.64 -6.71 -10.68
N VAL A 76 -25.37 -6.32 -9.45
CA VAL A 76 -26.36 -5.74 -8.55
C VAL A 76 -26.09 -4.25 -8.46
N HIS A 77 -27.16 -3.45 -8.52
CA HIS A 77 -27.07 -2.01 -8.31
C HIS A 77 -26.45 -1.71 -6.93
N LYS A 78 -25.47 -0.82 -6.91
CA LYS A 78 -24.77 -0.37 -5.70
C LYS A 78 -24.90 1.14 -5.62
N PRO A 79 -25.82 1.70 -4.79
CA PRO A 79 -26.05 3.14 -4.71
C PRO A 79 -24.80 3.97 -4.39
N ALA A 80 -23.86 3.39 -3.62
CA ALA A 80 -22.58 4.04 -3.33
C ALA A 80 -21.68 4.18 -4.57
N LEU A 81 -21.71 3.22 -5.50
CA LEU A 81 -20.95 3.31 -6.75
C LEU A 81 -21.61 4.33 -7.68
N GLU A 82 -22.94 4.35 -7.78
CA GLU A 82 -23.66 5.35 -8.57
C GLU A 82 -23.31 6.77 -8.12
N LYS A 83 -23.34 7.02 -6.80
CA LYS A 83 -22.94 8.31 -6.24
C LYS A 83 -21.48 8.65 -6.57
N LEU A 84 -20.56 7.69 -6.40
CA LEU A 84 -19.13 7.88 -6.68
C LEU A 84 -18.89 8.25 -8.16
N PHE A 85 -19.57 7.59 -9.09
CA PHE A 85 -19.45 7.89 -10.53
C PHE A 85 -20.10 9.22 -10.95
N ALA A 86 -20.98 9.79 -10.12
CA ALA A 86 -21.58 11.11 -10.34
C ALA A 86 -20.74 12.25 -9.75
N GLU A 87 -19.74 11.95 -8.92
CA GLU A 87 -18.82 12.95 -8.37
C GLU A 87 -17.77 13.36 -9.43
N PRO A 88 -17.32 14.63 -9.45
CA PRO A 88 -16.28 15.08 -10.37
C PRO A 88 -15.02 14.23 -10.22
N SER A 89 -14.50 13.75 -11.35
CA SER A 89 -13.27 12.96 -11.35
C SER A 89 -12.11 13.80 -10.83
N ILE A 90 -11.33 13.24 -9.90
CA ILE A 90 -10.06 13.85 -9.44
C ILE A 90 -9.01 13.98 -10.55
N PHE A 91 -9.25 13.37 -11.71
CA PHE A 91 -8.37 13.40 -12.89
C PHE A 91 -8.87 14.36 -13.98
N GLU A 92 -10.05 14.96 -13.82
CA GLU A 92 -10.53 15.99 -14.73
C GLU A 92 -10.25 17.37 -14.11
N HIS A 93 -9.32 18.09 -14.73
CA HIS A 93 -9.00 19.50 -14.48
C HIS A 93 -9.12 20.26 -15.78
#